data_AF-A0A952JDX4-F1
#
_entry.id   AF-A0A952JDX4-F1
#
_cell.length_a   1.000
_cell.length_b   1.000
_cell.length_c   1.000
_cell.angle_alpha   90.00
_cell.angle_beta   90.00
_cell.angle_gamma   90.00
#
_symmetry.space_group_name_H-M   'P 1'
#
loop_
_entity.id
_entity.type
_entity.pdbx_description
1 polymer ?
#
loop_
_entity_poly.entity_id
_entity_poly.type
_entity_poly.pdbx_seq_one_letter_code
_entity_poly.pdbx_strand_id
1 'polypeptide(L)'
;MFKQVPRLVFIAVRNGLLTGLLGIVFLLVLYYVGRHPFLFPIYFDFRIIMLSVFVVMSLKELRDDHQQGLLSFGQAMICAFLFTLVFAVLVMAFVWIFSALHPAFVSDYINLMTTQLRSLDPVIIEQIGKDAYERNLSALPATNGGTLAFDYFIKSLMISFFVSLIISVILRRQPKI
;
A
#
# COMPACT_ATOMS: atom_id res chain seq x y z
N MET A 1 -2.49 31.44 3.65
CA MET A 1 -1.97 30.06 3.53
C MET A 1 -2.53 29.09 4.59
N PHE A 2 -2.67 29.48 5.87
CA PHE A 2 -3.06 28.56 6.95
C PHE A 2 -4.55 28.14 7.02
N LYS A 3 -5.50 28.83 6.38
CA LYS A 3 -6.91 28.41 6.33
C LYS A 3 -7.16 27.11 5.55
N GLN A 4 -6.22 26.69 4.69
CA GLN A 4 -6.38 25.52 3.80
C GLN A 4 -5.79 24.21 4.38
N VAL A 5 -4.88 24.32 5.36
CA VAL A 5 -4.28 23.17 6.06
C VAL A 5 -5.32 22.23 6.69
N PRO A 6 -6.36 22.70 7.40
CA PRO A 6 -7.34 21.79 8.00
C PRO A 6 -8.13 21.00 6.94
N ARG A 7 -8.38 21.57 5.76
CA ARG A 7 -9.10 20.87 4.68
C ARG A 7 -8.26 19.79 4.03
N LEU A 8 -6.98 20.05 3.80
CA LEU A 8 -6.05 19.05 3.28
C LEU A 8 -5.99 17.82 4.19
N VAL A 9 -5.78 18.03 5.50
CA VAL A 9 -5.72 16.92 6.47
C VAL A 9 -7.05 16.18 6.51
N PHE A 10 -8.17 16.89 6.57
CA PHE A 10 -9.50 16.29 6.59
C PHE A 10 -9.75 15.38 5.38
N ILE A 11 -9.49 15.87 4.16
CA ILE A 11 -9.69 15.09 2.92
C ILE A 11 -8.78 13.86 2.90
N ALA A 12 -7.50 14.05 3.24
CA ALA A 12 -6.52 12.97 3.29
C ALA A 12 -6.94 11.87 4.27
N VAL A 13 -7.35 12.24 5.48
CA VAL A 13 -7.79 11.28 6.51
C VAL A 13 -9.09 10.60 6.10
N ARG A 14 -10.11 11.35 5.68
CA ARG A 14 -11.42 10.80 5.29
C ARG A 14 -11.27 9.80 4.14
N ASN A 15 -10.58 10.20 3.07
CA ASN A 15 -10.41 9.34 1.90
C ASN A 15 -9.44 8.18 2.18
N GLY A 16 -8.43 8.39 3.03
CA GLY A 16 -7.52 7.33 3.48
C GLY A 16 -8.24 6.25 4.29
N LEU A 17 -9.17 6.64 5.18
CA LEU A 17 -10.03 5.71 5.91
C LEU A 17 -10.95 4.92 4.99
N LEU A 18 -11.65 5.60 4.06
CA LEU A 18 -12.53 4.94 3.08
C LEU A 18 -11.75 3.93 2.22
N THR A 19 -10.58 4.32 1.74
CA THR A 19 -9.71 3.45 0.94
C THR A 19 -9.15 2.30 1.79
N GLY A 20 -8.85 2.54 3.06
CA GLY A 20 -8.36 1.50 3.97
C GLY A 20 -9.43 0.45 4.26
N LEU A 21 -10.68 0.87 4.48
CA LEU A 21 -11.82 -0.04 4.60
C LEU A 21 -12.03 -0.86 3.33
N LEU A 22 -11.94 -0.24 2.16
CA LEU A 22 -12.03 -0.95 0.88
C LEU A 22 -10.88 -1.95 0.71
N GLY A 23 -9.66 -1.56 1.09
CA GLY A 23 -8.49 -2.44 1.11
C GLY A 23 -8.69 -3.65 2.02
N ILE A 24 -9.24 -3.46 3.22
CA ILE A 24 -9.59 -4.55 4.14
C ILE A 24 -10.59 -5.51 3.49
N VAL A 25 -11.66 -4.99 2.90
CA VAL A 25 -12.65 -5.81 2.20
C VAL A 25 -12.00 -6.60 1.08
N PHE A 26 -11.12 -5.98 0.30
CA PHE A 26 -10.40 -6.66 -0.78
C PHE A 26 -9.49 -7.79 -0.27
N LEU A 27 -8.75 -7.57 0.82
CA LEU A 27 -7.93 -8.60 1.45
C LEU A 27 -8.78 -9.79 1.94
N LEU A 28 -9.92 -9.52 2.55
CA LEU A 28 -10.86 -10.55 3.01
C LEU A 28 -11.41 -11.37 1.83
N VAL A 29 -11.85 -10.70 0.76
CA VAL A 29 -12.36 -11.37 -0.45
C VAL A 29 -11.30 -12.29 -1.05
N LEU A 30 -10.05 -11.82 -1.19
CA LEU A 30 -8.96 -12.65 -1.69
C LEU A 30 -8.74 -13.89 -0.82
N TYR A 31 -8.63 -13.70 0.49
CA TYR A 31 -8.41 -14.78 1.43
C TYR A 31 -9.52 -15.84 1.36
N TYR A 32 -10.79 -15.44 1.38
CA TYR A 32 -11.92 -16.38 1.35
C TYR A 32 -12.16 -17.04 -0.01
N VAL A 33 -11.63 -16.49 -1.11
CA VAL A 33 -11.64 -17.13 -2.44
C VAL A 33 -10.41 -18.07 -2.60
N GLY A 34 -9.63 -18.29 -1.54
CA GLY A 34 -8.48 -19.20 -1.54
C GLY A 34 -7.22 -18.61 -2.18
N ARG A 35 -7.16 -17.27 -2.32
CA ARG A 35 -5.96 -16.57 -2.82
C ARG A 35 -5.32 -15.80 -1.68
N HIS A 36 -4.13 -16.22 -1.26
CA HIS A 36 -3.43 -15.52 -0.20
C HIS A 36 -3.07 -14.08 -0.66
N PRO A 37 -3.52 -13.02 0.03
CA PRO A 37 -3.44 -11.67 -0.50
C PRO A 37 -2.02 -11.10 -0.64
N PHE A 38 -1.04 -11.76 -0.02
CA PHE A 38 0.35 -11.27 0.07
C PHE A 38 1.29 -11.98 -0.92
N LEU A 39 0.77 -12.90 -1.74
CA LEU A 39 1.56 -13.69 -2.69
C LEU A 39 1.46 -13.19 -4.14
N PHE A 40 0.83 -12.04 -4.35
CA PHE A 40 0.76 -11.43 -5.67
C PHE A 40 2.12 -10.80 -6.03
N PRO A 41 2.61 -11.00 -7.27
CA PRO A 41 3.75 -10.25 -7.76
C PRO A 41 3.49 -8.75 -7.70
N ILE A 42 4.53 -7.95 -7.47
CA ILE A 42 4.40 -6.50 -7.25
C ILE A 42 3.69 -5.76 -8.40
N TYR A 43 3.86 -6.23 -9.65
CA TYR A 43 3.22 -5.64 -10.83
C TYR A 43 1.72 -5.94 -10.95
N PHE A 44 1.22 -6.96 -10.24
CA PHE A 44 -0.21 -7.26 -10.11
C PHE A 44 -0.77 -6.87 -8.73
N ASP A 45 -0.04 -6.05 -7.99
CA ASP A 45 -0.49 -5.58 -6.69
C ASP A 45 -1.63 -4.56 -6.87
N PHE A 46 -2.82 -4.94 -6.39
CA PHE A 46 -4.03 -4.13 -6.47
C PHE A 46 -3.87 -2.73 -5.85
N ARG A 47 -2.93 -2.58 -4.89
CA ARG A 47 -2.65 -1.29 -4.24
C ARG A 47 -2.19 -0.25 -5.25
N ILE A 48 -1.50 -0.62 -6.33
CA ILE A 48 -1.05 0.32 -7.34
C ILE A 48 -2.25 1.04 -7.96
N ILE A 49 -3.25 0.29 -8.44
CA ILE A 49 -4.45 0.85 -9.06
C ILE A 49 -5.29 1.59 -8.02
N MET A 50 -5.53 0.96 -6.87
CA MET A 50 -6.39 1.53 -5.83
C MET A 50 -5.82 2.86 -5.30
N LEU A 51 -4.55 2.89 -4.88
CA LEU A 51 -3.93 4.12 -4.39
C LEU A 51 -3.89 5.19 -5.48
N SER A 52 -3.62 4.81 -6.74
CA SER A 52 -3.62 5.78 -7.85
C SER A 52 -4.98 6.46 -8.02
N VAL A 53 -6.06 5.69 -8.06
CA VAL A 53 -7.42 6.23 -8.24
C VAL A 53 -7.81 7.14 -7.08
N PHE A 54 -7.64 6.67 -5.84
CA PHE A 54 -8.10 7.42 -4.67
C PHE A 54 -7.20 8.61 -4.32
N VAL A 55 -5.90 8.57 -4.62
CA VAL A 55 -5.03 9.75 -4.53
C VAL A 55 -5.44 10.79 -5.57
N VAL A 56 -5.71 10.40 -6.82
CA VAL A 56 -6.23 11.33 -7.85
C VAL A 56 -7.54 11.98 -7.38
N MET A 57 -8.49 11.18 -6.88
CA MET A 57 -9.76 11.70 -6.37
C MET A 57 -9.56 12.70 -5.23
N SER A 58 -8.73 12.36 -4.24
CA SER A 58 -8.43 13.22 -3.09
C SER A 58 -7.78 14.54 -3.51
N LEU A 59 -6.83 14.50 -4.43
CA LEU A 59 -6.12 15.68 -4.91
C LEU A 59 -7.00 16.54 -5.82
N LYS A 60 -7.88 15.94 -6.62
CA LYS A 60 -8.88 16.67 -7.41
C LYS A 60 -9.87 17.42 -6.53
N GLU A 61 -10.43 16.76 -5.52
CA GLU A 61 -11.33 17.40 -4.54
C GLU A 61 -10.61 18.56 -3.82
N LEU A 62 -9.38 18.32 -3.35
CA LEU A 62 -8.60 19.38 -2.70
C LEU A 62 -8.37 20.58 -3.63
N ARG A 63 -7.97 20.32 -4.89
CA ARG A 63 -7.67 21.36 -5.88
C ARG A 63 -8.93 22.12 -6.30
N ASP A 64 -9.91 21.40 -6.82
CA ASP A 64 -11.04 21.96 -7.56
C ASP A 64 -12.09 22.53 -6.61
N ASP A 65 -12.40 21.82 -5.52
CA ASP A 65 -13.50 22.21 -4.61
C ASP A 65 -13.04 23.12 -3.47
N HIS A 66 -11.76 23.03 -3.08
CA HIS A 66 -11.24 23.70 -1.88
C HIS A 66 -10.09 24.68 -2.11
N GLN A 67 -9.43 24.65 -3.26
CA GLN A 67 -8.29 25.51 -3.57
C GLN A 67 -8.45 26.29 -4.88
N GLN A 68 -9.69 26.45 -5.36
CA GLN A 68 -10.02 27.29 -6.52
C GLN A 68 -9.24 26.88 -7.78
N GLY A 69 -9.04 25.57 -7.96
CA GLY A 69 -8.29 24.99 -9.06
C GLY A 69 -6.77 25.04 -8.90
N LEU A 70 -6.21 25.60 -7.83
CA LEU A 70 -4.76 25.67 -7.61
C LEU A 70 -4.30 24.55 -6.67
N LEU A 71 -3.17 23.93 -7.01
CA LEU A 71 -2.56 22.90 -6.18
C LEU A 71 -1.04 22.93 -6.37
N SER A 72 -0.32 23.22 -5.30
CA SER A 72 1.15 23.12 -5.32
C SER A 72 1.60 21.66 -5.20
N PHE A 73 2.78 21.35 -5.75
CA PHE A 73 3.38 20.02 -5.63
C PHE A 73 3.55 19.59 -4.17
N GLY A 74 4.00 20.49 -3.29
CA GLY A 74 4.17 20.20 -1.87
C GLY A 74 2.86 19.85 -1.16
N GLN A 75 1.78 20.59 -1.45
CA GLN A 75 0.45 20.27 -0.91
C GLN A 75 -0.04 18.91 -1.42
N ALA A 76 0.17 18.61 -2.70
CA ALA A 76 -0.20 17.33 -3.28
C ALA A 76 0.56 16.17 -2.61
N MET A 77 1.87 16.29 -2.45
CA MET A 77 2.70 15.28 -1.78
C MET A 77 2.29 15.07 -0.32
N ILE A 78 2.05 16.14 0.45
CA ILE A 78 1.63 16.04 1.86
C ILE A 78 0.25 15.38 1.95
N CYS A 79 -0.70 15.77 1.10
CA CYS A 79 -2.04 15.19 1.09
C CYS A 79 -1.98 13.69 0.76
N ALA A 80 -1.24 13.30 -0.28
CA ALA A 80 -1.07 11.90 -0.66
C ALA A 80 -0.34 11.08 0.40
N PHE A 81 0.67 11.65 1.06
CA PHE A 81 1.39 10.99 2.16
C PHE A 81 0.48 10.74 3.36
N LEU A 82 -0.26 11.76 3.83
CA LEU A 82 -1.20 11.61 4.95
C LEU A 82 -2.32 10.62 4.62
N PHE A 83 -2.86 10.68 3.41
CA PHE A 83 -3.83 9.73 2.90
C PHE A 83 -3.30 8.30 3.01
N THR A 84 -2.08 8.08 2.53
CA THR A 84 -1.44 6.76 2.51
C THR A 84 -1.14 6.28 3.92
N LEU A 85 -0.69 7.18 4.81
CA LEU A 85 -0.38 6.83 6.19
C LEU A 85 -1.63 6.30 6.90
N VAL A 86 -2.76 6.98 6.73
CA VAL A 86 -4.05 6.55 7.30
C VAL A 86 -4.49 5.21 6.71
N PHE A 87 -4.41 5.06 5.38
CA PHE A 87 -4.68 3.79 4.69
C PHE A 87 -3.81 2.65 5.25
N ALA A 88 -2.49 2.85 5.27
CA ALA A 88 -1.52 1.82 5.61
C ALA A 88 -1.60 1.42 7.08
N VAL A 89 -1.80 2.38 8.00
CA VAL A 89 -1.99 2.09 9.42
C VAL A 89 -3.28 1.30 9.66
N LEU A 90 -4.38 1.68 9.02
CA LEU A 90 -5.66 0.98 9.17
C LEU A 90 -5.55 -0.47 8.69
N VAL A 91 -4.95 -0.70 7.51
CA VAL A 91 -4.79 -2.06 6.98
C VAL A 91 -3.74 -2.85 7.77
N MET A 92 -2.66 -2.23 8.23
CA MET A 92 -1.67 -2.88 9.11
C MET A 92 -2.33 -3.38 10.40
N ALA A 93 -3.11 -2.53 11.06
CA ALA A 93 -3.84 -2.91 12.26
C ALA A 93 -4.80 -4.08 11.99
N PHE A 94 -5.53 -4.04 10.87
CA PHE A 94 -6.39 -5.13 10.44
C PHE A 94 -5.61 -6.43 10.22
N VAL A 95 -4.51 -6.41 9.45
CA VAL A 95 -3.70 -7.61 9.16
C VAL A 95 -3.16 -8.21 10.45
N TRP A 96 -2.67 -7.37 11.37
CA TRP A 96 -2.17 -7.84 12.64
C TRP A 96 -3.28 -8.53 13.46
N ILE A 97 -4.44 -7.90 13.61
CA ILE A 97 -5.58 -8.49 14.34
C ILE A 97 -6.07 -9.76 13.63
N PHE A 98 -6.23 -9.71 12.31
CA PHE A 98 -6.73 -10.82 11.52
C PHE A 98 -5.82 -12.05 11.63
N SER A 99 -4.51 -11.85 11.54
CA SER A 99 -3.51 -12.91 11.71
C SER A 99 -3.50 -13.52 13.11
N ALA A 100 -3.81 -12.74 14.14
CA ALA A 100 -3.94 -13.25 15.51
C ALA A 100 -5.21 -14.10 15.69
N LEU A 101 -6.30 -13.73 15.00
CA LEU A 101 -7.58 -14.45 15.05
C LEU A 101 -7.61 -15.68 14.12
N HIS A 102 -6.81 -15.68 13.06
CA HIS A 102 -6.75 -16.75 12.05
C HIS A 102 -5.30 -17.24 11.90
N PRO A 103 -4.83 -18.15 12.76
CA PRO A 103 -3.45 -18.68 12.67
C PRO A 103 -3.13 -19.29 11.30
N ALA A 104 -4.15 -19.87 10.63
CA ALA A 104 -4.05 -20.40 9.28
C ALA A 104 -3.53 -19.39 8.27
N PHE A 105 -3.87 -18.09 8.43
CA PHE A 105 -3.43 -17.03 7.53
C PHE A 105 -1.90 -16.97 7.39
N VAL A 106 -1.19 -17.03 8.52
CA VAL A 106 0.28 -16.97 8.53
C VAL A 106 0.89 -18.29 8.06
N SER A 107 0.37 -19.43 8.51
CA SER A 107 0.90 -20.72 8.07
C SER A 107 0.72 -20.95 6.56
N ASP A 108 -0.42 -20.52 6.00
CA ASP A 108 -0.69 -20.61 4.56
C ASP A 108 0.28 -19.74 3.78
N TYR A 109 0.54 -18.51 4.23
CA TYR A 109 1.57 -17.66 3.65
C TYR A 109 2.93 -18.36 3.62
N ILE A 110 3.39 -18.92 4.75
CA ILE A 110 4.69 -19.58 4.86
C ILE A 110 4.77 -20.78 3.91
N ASN A 111 3.73 -21.63 3.90
CA ASN A 111 3.69 -22.84 3.08
C ASN A 111 3.70 -22.51 1.58
N LEU A 112 2.85 -21.58 1.17
CA LEU A 112 2.73 -21.19 -0.23
C LEU A 112 3.97 -20.43 -0.71
N MET A 113 4.51 -19.50 0.08
CA MET A 113 5.74 -18.78 -0.25
C MET A 113 6.94 -19.73 -0.32
N THR A 114 7.05 -20.68 0.60
CA THR A 114 8.10 -21.71 0.57
C THR A 114 8.01 -22.52 -0.73
N THR A 115 6.79 -22.90 -1.13
CA THR A 115 6.55 -23.62 -2.39
C THR A 115 6.95 -22.77 -3.59
N GLN A 116 6.57 -21.49 -3.61
CA GLN A 116 6.95 -20.55 -4.67
C GLN A 116 8.47 -20.40 -4.79
N LEU A 117 9.19 -20.18 -3.68
CA LEU A 117 10.65 -20.08 -3.67
C LEU A 117 11.32 -21.38 -4.14
N ARG A 118 10.81 -22.55 -3.74
CA ARG A 118 11.36 -23.84 -4.18
C ARG A 118 11.09 -24.13 -5.64
N SER A 119 10.06 -23.52 -6.23
CA SER A 119 9.72 -23.64 -7.65
C SER A 119 10.44 -22.65 -8.56
N LEU A 120 11.32 -21.79 -8.01
CA LEU A 120 12.08 -20.83 -8.83
C LEU A 120 13.06 -21.55 -9.76
N ASP A 121 13.15 -21.04 -10.99
CA ASP A 121 14.12 -21.51 -11.97
C ASP A 121 15.57 -21.28 -11.46
N PRO A 122 16.49 -22.24 -11.63
CA PRO A 122 17.91 -22.07 -11.28
C PRO A 122 18.55 -20.78 -11.81
N VAL A 123 18.15 -20.33 -13.01
CA VAL A 123 18.63 -19.06 -13.60
C VAL A 123 18.21 -17.87 -12.74
N ILE A 124 17.00 -17.89 -12.19
CA ILE A 124 16.50 -16.84 -11.30
C ILE A 124 17.25 -16.89 -9.97
N ILE A 125 17.53 -18.08 -9.44
CA ILE A 125 18.31 -18.25 -8.20
C ILE A 125 19.73 -17.67 -8.37
N GLU A 126 20.35 -17.88 -9.52
CA GLU A 126 21.65 -17.31 -9.85
C GLU A 126 21.62 -15.78 -9.93
N GLN A 127 20.59 -15.21 -10.55
CA GLN A 127 20.39 -13.76 -10.63
C GLN A 127 20.15 -13.09 -9.27
N ILE A 128 19.37 -13.74 -8.39
CA ILE A 128 19.11 -13.27 -7.03
C ILE A 128 20.34 -13.45 -6.13
N GLY A 129 21.17 -14.46 -6.42
CA GLY A 129 22.29 -14.90 -5.61
C GLY A 129 21.87 -15.99 -4.63
N LYS A 130 22.62 -17.10 -4.62
CA LYS A 130 22.33 -18.29 -3.78
C LYS A 130 22.24 -17.94 -2.29
N ASP A 131 23.16 -17.12 -1.78
CA ASP A 131 23.16 -16.69 -0.38
C ASP A 131 21.92 -15.87 0.00
N ALA A 132 21.39 -15.08 -0.93
CA ALA A 132 20.16 -14.32 -0.71
C ALA A 132 18.95 -15.27 -0.75
N TYR A 133 18.93 -16.20 -1.69
CA TYR A 133 17.90 -17.23 -1.79
C TYR A 133 17.78 -18.07 -0.51
N GLU A 134 18.90 -18.66 -0.06
CA GLU A 134 18.92 -19.53 1.13
C GLU A 134 18.57 -18.77 2.42
N ARG A 135 19.02 -17.52 2.54
CA ARG A 135 18.67 -16.65 3.66
C ARG A 135 17.18 -16.33 3.70
N ASN A 136 16.58 -16.01 2.55
CA ASN A 136 15.14 -15.76 2.48
C ASN A 136 14.35 -17.03 2.81
N LEU A 137 14.73 -18.18 2.24
CA LEU A 137 14.07 -19.47 2.48
C LEU A 137 14.15 -19.90 3.96
N SER A 138 15.29 -19.70 4.61
CA SER A 138 15.48 -20.02 6.03
C SER A 138 14.84 -19.02 6.99
N ALA A 139 14.60 -17.78 6.57
CA ALA A 139 13.90 -16.77 7.37
C ALA A 139 12.37 -16.94 7.35
N LEU A 140 11.80 -17.58 6.32
CA LEU A 140 10.35 -17.74 6.17
C LEU A 140 9.64 -18.34 7.41
N PRO A 141 10.14 -19.42 8.05
CA PRO A 141 9.47 -20.01 9.21
C PRO A 141 9.36 -19.06 10.42
N ALA A 142 10.21 -18.04 10.51
CA ALA A 142 10.15 -17.03 11.58
C ALA A 142 9.11 -15.92 11.31
N THR A 143 8.47 -15.93 10.13
CA THR A 143 7.43 -14.96 9.77
C THR A 143 6.24 -15.13 10.70
N ASN A 144 5.76 -14.03 11.26
CA ASN A 144 4.55 -13.99 12.05
C ASN A 144 3.60 -12.88 11.54
N GLY A 145 2.40 -12.82 12.13
CA GLY A 145 1.38 -11.84 11.78
C GLY A 145 1.84 -10.38 11.86
N GLY A 146 2.66 -10.05 12.86
CA GLY A 146 3.25 -8.72 13.02
C GLY A 146 4.25 -8.40 11.89
N THR A 147 5.09 -9.37 11.51
CA THR A 147 6.00 -9.25 10.37
C THR A 147 5.23 -8.97 9.08
N LEU A 148 4.15 -9.71 8.81
CA LEU A 148 3.30 -9.51 7.64
C LEU A 148 2.63 -8.14 7.66
N ALA A 149 2.03 -7.75 8.79
CA ALA A 149 1.39 -6.44 8.94
C ALA A 149 2.36 -5.29 8.66
N PHE A 150 3.57 -5.37 9.22
CA PHE A 150 4.59 -4.35 9.04
C PHE A 150 5.16 -4.33 7.60
N ASP A 151 5.38 -5.48 7.00
CA ASP A 151 5.77 -5.60 5.59
C ASP A 151 4.71 -4.95 4.67
N TYR A 152 3.42 -5.21 4.94
CA TYR A 152 2.33 -4.57 4.20
C TYR A 152 2.34 -3.05 4.35
N PHE A 153 2.58 -2.55 5.56
CA PHE A 153 2.69 -1.12 5.85
C PHE A 153 3.82 -0.47 5.02
N ILE A 154 5.03 -1.01 5.11
CA ILE A 154 6.20 -0.48 4.39
C ILE A 154 6.00 -0.53 2.88
N LYS A 155 5.53 -1.67 2.34
CA LYS A 155 5.26 -1.80 0.89
C LYS A 155 4.20 -0.81 0.42
N SER A 156 3.16 -0.55 1.23
CA SER A 156 2.12 0.43 0.88
C SER A 156 2.68 1.86 0.82
N LEU A 157 3.54 2.24 1.76
CA LEU A 157 4.24 3.53 1.73
C LEU A 157 5.14 3.65 0.50
N MET A 158 5.92 2.61 0.18
CA MET A 158 6.81 2.60 -0.98
C MET A 158 6.04 2.74 -2.29
N ILE A 159 5.00 1.92 -2.50
CA ILE A 159 4.16 1.98 -3.70
C ILE A 159 3.55 3.38 -3.83
N SER A 160 2.95 3.89 -2.75
CA SER A 160 2.30 5.20 -2.78
C SER A 160 3.28 6.35 -2.99
N PHE A 161 4.52 6.24 -2.52
CA PHE A 161 5.53 7.26 -2.74
C PHE A 161 5.75 7.51 -4.25
N PHE A 162 5.96 6.45 -5.03
CA PHE A 162 6.10 6.60 -6.49
C PHE A 162 4.82 7.05 -7.18
N VAL A 163 3.67 6.49 -6.79
CA VAL A 163 2.35 6.88 -7.33
C VAL A 163 2.06 8.36 -7.06
N SER A 164 2.29 8.81 -5.82
CA SER A 164 2.07 10.19 -5.40
C SER A 164 3.00 11.17 -6.10
N LEU A 165 4.25 10.82 -6.39
CA LEU A 165 5.15 11.66 -7.19
C LEU A 165 4.57 11.93 -8.57
N ILE A 166 4.18 10.87 -9.30
CA ILE A 166 3.63 10.98 -10.66
C ILE A 166 2.36 11.82 -10.64
N ILE A 167 1.40 11.49 -9.76
CA ILE A 167 0.11 12.18 -9.70
C ILE A 167 0.28 13.64 -9.26
N SER A 168 1.15 13.91 -8.29
CA SER A 168 1.38 15.28 -7.80
C SER A 168 1.98 16.18 -8.88
N VAL A 169 2.82 15.63 -9.76
CA VAL A 169 3.32 16.36 -10.94
C VAL A 169 2.18 16.63 -11.93
N ILE A 170 1.37 15.62 -12.24
CA ILE A 170 0.27 15.74 -13.22
C ILE A 170 -0.81 16.74 -12.77
N LEU A 171 -1.18 16.73 -11.49
CA LEU A 171 -2.28 17.55 -10.96
C LEU A 171 -1.85 18.94 -10.48
N ARG A 172 -0.53 19.21 -10.40
CA ARG A 172 0.00 20.52 -10.01
C ARG A 172 -0.56 21.62 -10.91
N ARG A 173 -1.07 22.68 -10.32
CA ARG A 173 -1.49 23.90 -11.03
C ARG A 173 -1.10 25.14 -10.24
N GLN A 174 -0.32 26.02 -10.86
CA GLN A 174 0.12 27.29 -10.29
C GLN A 174 -0.60 28.46 -10.97
N PRO A 175 -0.79 29.59 -10.27
CA PRO A 175 -1.33 30.80 -10.89
C PRO A 175 -0.42 31.22 -12.05
N LYS A 176 -1.03 31.65 -13.16
CA LYS A 176 -0.29 32.29 -14.24
C LYS A 176 0.19 33.64 -13.70
N ILE A 177 1.51 33.82 -13.68
CA ILE A 177 2.15 35.11 -13.34
C ILE A 177 1.82 36.10 -14.45
#